data_AF-A0A959XBK6-F1
#
_entry.id   AF-A0A959XBK6-F1
#
_cell.length_a   1.000
_cell.length_b   1.000
_cell.length_c   1.000
_cell.angle_alpha   90.00
_cell.angle_beta   90.00
_cell.angle_gamma   90.00
#
_symmetry.space_group_name_H-M   'P 1'
#
loop_
_entity.id
_entity.type
_entity.pdbx_description
1 polymer ?
#
loop_
_entity_poly.entity_id
_entity_poly.type
_entity_poly.pdbx_seq_one_letter_code
_entity_poly.pdbx_strand_id
1 'polypeptide(L)'
;MTYQSRIVSRRRPLGLFHFADPRHWTPTDLRIAYEQGSQALLDETIMTGFRVARTRRSTRRLHQIIAEAEGALEVYDEAGWLARPELAYAKQVAPLPDDLSIRPGRSTGTDFEHLQFPSGYQPHPDDPSSRRWSAMVANRDVHAWVLRHERPRPWVLGVHGAEMGRPFVDFMLFRARWMHEKLGLNVALPVMPLHGPRAGGGHFPSEVVAHNVHGILQAVADVR
;
A
#
# COMPACT_ATOMS: atom_id res chain seq x y z
N MET A 1 7.36 -42.09 -36.90
CA MET A 1 8.59 -41.26 -36.80
C MET A 1 8.29 -39.90 -37.42
N THR A 2 8.29 -38.88 -36.56
CA THR A 2 8.43 -37.43 -36.84
C THR A 2 7.35 -36.71 -37.67
N TYR A 3 6.30 -36.26 -37.00
CA TYR A 3 5.42 -35.18 -37.46
C TYR A 3 6.02 -33.85 -37.00
N GLN A 4 6.61 -33.08 -37.93
CA GLN A 4 7.05 -31.71 -37.65
C GLN A 4 5.87 -30.74 -37.80
N SER A 5 5.37 -30.24 -36.68
CA SER A 5 4.44 -29.11 -36.63
C SER A 5 5.21 -27.80 -36.82
N ARG A 6 5.09 -27.19 -38.00
CA ARG A 6 5.47 -25.78 -38.21
C ARG A 6 4.45 -24.89 -37.51
N ILE A 7 4.74 -24.50 -36.27
CA ILE A 7 4.12 -23.34 -35.64
C ILE A 7 4.66 -22.11 -36.36
N VAL A 8 3.85 -21.52 -37.25
CA VAL A 8 4.13 -20.20 -37.80
C VAL A 8 3.96 -19.20 -36.67
N SER A 9 5.09 -18.88 -36.03
CA SER A 9 5.22 -17.79 -35.07
C SER A 9 4.97 -16.46 -35.81
N ARG A 10 3.75 -15.95 -35.76
CA ARG A 10 3.50 -14.52 -36.00
C ARG A 10 3.99 -13.76 -34.77
N ARG A 11 5.30 -13.55 -34.67
CA ARG A 11 5.85 -12.49 -33.81
C ARG A 11 5.30 -11.16 -34.34
N ARG A 12 4.31 -10.58 -33.64
CA ARG A 12 4.02 -9.16 -33.79
C ARG A 12 5.26 -8.41 -33.31
N PRO A 13 5.79 -7.44 -34.07
CA PRO A 13 6.91 -6.65 -33.61
C PRO A 13 6.49 -5.92 -32.33
N LEU A 14 7.40 -5.88 -31.36
CA LEU A 14 7.34 -4.97 -30.20
C LEU A 14 7.45 -3.54 -30.74
N GLY A 15 6.36 -3.04 -31.31
CA GLY A 15 6.20 -1.66 -31.74
C GLY A 15 5.84 -0.80 -30.53
N LEU A 16 6.44 0.38 -30.50
CA LEU A 16 6.24 1.49 -29.56
C LEU A 16 4.81 1.59 -29.00
N PHE A 17 4.72 2.01 -27.73
CA PHE A 17 3.54 2.49 -27.00
C PHE A 17 2.22 2.49 -27.82
N HIS A 18 1.21 1.76 -27.33
CA HIS A 18 -0.10 1.48 -27.95
C HIS A 18 -0.82 2.66 -28.66
N PHE A 19 -0.40 3.91 -28.43
CA PHE A 19 -1.01 5.17 -28.91
C PHE A 19 -0.19 5.95 -29.94
N ALA A 20 0.92 5.40 -30.48
CA ALA A 20 1.89 6.17 -31.27
C ALA A 20 1.41 6.72 -32.63
N ASP A 21 0.29 6.25 -33.21
CA ASP A 21 -0.29 6.81 -34.45
C ASP A 21 -1.82 6.93 -34.39
N PRO A 22 -2.37 8.14 -34.15
CA PRO A 22 -3.82 8.37 -34.03
C PRO A 22 -4.60 8.16 -35.32
N ARG A 23 -3.94 8.05 -36.48
CA ARG A 23 -4.62 7.84 -37.79
C ARG A 23 -5.23 6.44 -37.95
N HIS A 24 -4.88 5.50 -37.07
CA HIS A 24 -5.36 4.12 -37.12
C HIS A 24 -6.20 3.73 -35.89
N TRP A 25 -6.61 4.70 -35.07
CA TRP A 25 -7.36 4.42 -33.85
C TRP A 25 -8.75 3.87 -34.15
N THR A 26 -9.12 2.81 -33.45
CA THR A 26 -10.48 2.29 -33.40
C THR A 26 -11.28 2.96 -32.28
N PRO A 27 -12.62 2.82 -32.23
CA PRO A 27 -13.42 3.25 -31.08
C PRO A 27 -12.95 2.66 -29.74
N THR A 28 -12.36 1.46 -29.75
CA THR A 28 -11.80 0.84 -28.54
C THR A 28 -10.51 1.54 -28.10
N ASP A 29 -9.62 1.90 -29.04
CA ASP A 29 -8.38 2.63 -28.73
C ASP A 29 -8.68 4.02 -28.17
N LEU A 30 -9.66 4.72 -28.75
CA LEU A 30 -10.16 6.00 -28.25
C LEU A 30 -10.70 5.90 -26.81
N ARG A 31 -11.48 4.85 -26.51
CA ARG A 31 -12.00 4.62 -25.16
C ARG A 31 -10.86 4.37 -24.16
N ILE A 32 -9.89 3.53 -24.51
CA ILE A 32 -8.74 3.24 -23.62
C ILE A 32 -7.90 4.50 -23.40
N ALA A 33 -7.65 5.30 -24.45
CA ALA A 33 -6.92 6.56 -24.34
C ALA A 33 -7.64 7.55 -23.42
N TYR A 34 -8.96 7.67 -23.53
CA TYR A 34 -9.77 8.50 -22.65
C TYR A 34 -9.75 8.01 -21.19
N GLU A 35 -9.95 6.71 -20.99
CA GLU A 35 -9.88 6.09 -19.66
C GLU A 35 -8.50 6.33 -19.02
N GLN A 36 -7.40 6.06 -19.74
CA GLN A 36 -6.05 6.29 -19.22
C GLN A 36 -5.73 7.77 -19.00
N GLY A 37 -6.14 8.66 -19.91
CA GLY A 37 -5.97 10.11 -19.74
C GLY A 37 -6.73 10.64 -18.52
N SER A 38 -7.94 10.14 -18.27
CA SER A 38 -8.71 10.48 -17.06
C SER A 38 -8.04 9.97 -15.79
N GLN A 39 -7.46 8.77 -15.80
CA GLN A 39 -6.71 8.22 -14.66
C GLN A 39 -5.44 9.05 -14.39
N ALA A 40 -4.71 9.43 -15.43
CA ALA A 40 -3.51 10.27 -15.29
C ALA A 40 -3.84 11.67 -14.75
N LEU A 41 -4.95 12.27 -15.19
CA LEU A 41 -5.40 13.57 -14.67
C LEU A 41 -5.80 13.49 -13.19
N LEU A 42 -6.49 12.41 -12.79
CA LEU A 42 -6.83 12.15 -11.39
C LEU A 42 -5.56 11.99 -10.55
N ASP A 43 -4.57 11.25 -11.04
CA ASP A 43 -3.28 11.07 -10.37
C ASP A 43 -2.56 12.41 -10.15
N GLU A 44 -2.45 13.25 -11.18
CA GLU A 44 -1.80 14.57 -11.06
C GLU A 44 -2.56 15.52 -10.12
N THR A 45 -3.90 15.45 -10.11
CA THR A 45 -4.74 16.25 -9.20
C THR A 45 -4.52 15.83 -7.75
N ILE A 46 -4.48 14.53 -7.48
CA ILE A 46 -4.20 13.96 -6.16
C ILE A 46 -2.79 14.37 -5.70
N MET A 47 -1.78 14.24 -6.58
CA MET A 47 -0.40 14.63 -6.30
C MET A 47 -0.24 16.13 -6.03
N THR A 48 -0.96 16.97 -6.76
CA THR A 48 -0.99 18.41 -6.53
C THR A 48 -1.62 18.74 -5.17
N GLY A 49 -2.72 18.06 -4.81
CA GLY A 49 -3.33 18.15 -3.49
C GLY A 49 -2.35 17.81 -2.37
N PHE A 50 -1.54 16.76 -2.55
CA PHE A 50 -0.48 16.41 -1.60
C PHE A 50 0.58 17.48 -1.43
N ARG A 51 1.02 18.12 -2.51
CA ARG A 51 2.02 19.18 -2.42
C ARG A 51 1.49 20.37 -1.63
N VAL A 52 0.25 20.77 -1.89
CA VAL A 52 -0.38 21.93 -1.22
C VAL A 52 -0.63 21.65 0.28
N ALA A 53 -1.14 20.47 0.63
CA ALA A 53 -1.38 20.09 2.03
C ALA A 53 -0.09 19.96 2.86
N ARG A 54 1.05 19.70 2.21
CA ARG A 54 2.34 19.41 2.88
C ARG A 54 3.27 20.62 3.08
N THR A 55 2.86 21.86 2.75
CA THR A 55 3.76 23.02 2.86
C THR A 55 3.39 24.07 3.92
N ARG A 56 4.25 24.17 4.94
CA ARG A 56 4.89 25.36 5.58
C ARG A 56 5.33 24.99 6.99
N ARG A 57 6.49 24.32 7.10
CA ARG A 57 7.13 24.01 8.40
C ARG A 57 8.29 24.96 8.65
N SER A 58 8.57 25.27 9.92
CA SER A 58 9.69 26.13 10.28
C SER A 58 11.03 25.44 9.99
N THR A 59 12.06 26.21 9.66
CA THR A 59 13.44 25.72 9.47
C THR A 59 13.92 24.90 10.67
N ARG A 60 13.55 25.32 11.90
CA ARG A 60 13.85 24.58 13.12
C ARG A 60 13.28 23.16 13.10
N ARG A 61 12.04 22.98 12.63
CA ARG A 61 11.42 21.64 12.56
C ARG A 61 12.13 20.77 11.52
N LEU A 62 12.55 21.34 10.40
CA LEU A 62 13.32 20.62 9.39
C LEU A 62 14.67 20.15 9.93
N HIS A 63 15.41 21.01 10.64
CA HIS A 63 16.68 20.60 11.28
C HIS A 63 16.48 19.48 12.30
N GLN A 64 15.38 19.49 13.08
CA GLN A 64 15.07 18.40 14.00
C GLN A 64 14.80 17.08 13.29
N ILE A 65 14.10 17.11 12.15
CA ILE A 65 13.84 15.91 11.34
C ILE A 65 15.14 15.35 10.77
N ILE A 66 16.04 16.22 10.30
CA ILE A 66 17.35 15.80 9.77
C ILE A 66 18.20 15.17 10.88
N ALA A 67 18.32 15.82 12.03
CA ALA A 67 19.10 15.29 13.15
C ALA A 67 18.56 13.95 13.68
N GLU A 68 17.24 13.77 13.71
CA GLU A 68 16.62 12.49 14.04
C GLU A 68 16.96 11.41 13.01
N ALA A 69 16.92 11.75 11.71
CA ALA A 69 17.28 10.82 10.64
C ALA A 69 18.76 10.44 10.71
N GLU A 70 19.66 11.37 11.02
CA GLU A 70 21.09 11.10 11.23
C GLU A 70 21.30 10.11 12.38
N GLY A 71 20.66 10.33 13.53
CA GLY A 71 20.74 9.39 14.66
C GLY A 71 20.15 8.01 14.34
N ALA A 72 19.07 7.94 13.55
CA ALA A 72 18.54 6.65 13.10
C ALA A 72 19.49 5.92 12.14
N LEU A 73 20.19 6.65 11.26
CA LEU A 73 21.17 6.06 10.35
C LEU A 73 22.34 5.40 11.10
N GLU A 74 22.84 6.01 12.18
CA GLU A 74 23.87 5.41 13.03
C GLU A 74 23.40 4.06 13.59
N VAL A 75 22.20 4.02 14.17
CA VAL A 75 21.58 2.79 14.71
C VAL A 75 21.39 1.74 13.60
N TYR A 76 20.93 2.15 12.43
CA TYR A 76 20.68 1.22 11.32
C TYR A 76 21.98 0.68 10.71
N ASP A 77 23.05 1.47 10.69
CA ASP A 77 24.36 1.02 10.23
C ASP A 77 24.98 0.01 11.20
N GLU A 78 24.92 0.29 12.51
CA GLU A 78 25.35 -0.63 13.56
C GLU A 78 24.57 -1.96 13.51
N ALA A 79 23.26 -1.90 13.24
CA ALA A 79 22.42 -3.07 13.03
C ALA A 79 22.66 -3.78 11.68
N GLY A 80 23.50 -3.20 10.80
CA GLY A 80 23.84 -3.71 9.47
C GLY A 80 22.74 -3.57 8.43
N TRP A 81 21.69 -2.77 8.70
CA TRP A 81 20.54 -2.60 7.84
C TRP A 81 20.87 -1.81 6.57
N LEU A 82 21.84 -0.88 6.62
CA LEU A 82 22.23 -0.11 5.43
C LEU A 82 22.88 -1.01 4.37
N ALA A 83 23.73 -1.93 4.80
CA ALA A 83 24.34 -2.93 3.91
C ALA A 83 23.38 -4.07 3.55
N ARG A 84 22.51 -4.47 4.49
CA ARG A 84 21.57 -5.58 4.35
C ARG A 84 20.16 -5.20 4.86
N PRO A 85 19.36 -4.49 4.05
CA PRO A 85 18.04 -3.98 4.47
C PRO A 85 17.06 -5.08 4.90
N GLU A 86 17.25 -6.30 4.42
CA GLU A 86 16.43 -7.46 4.79
C GLU A 86 16.47 -7.78 6.28
N LEU A 87 17.55 -7.42 6.96
CA LEU A 87 17.69 -7.61 8.41
C LEU A 87 16.67 -6.77 9.20
N ALA A 88 16.22 -5.65 8.65
CA ALA A 88 15.27 -4.75 9.32
C ALA A 88 13.86 -5.37 9.48
N TYR A 89 13.49 -6.28 8.57
CA TYR A 89 12.15 -6.89 8.56
C TYR A 89 12.17 -8.42 8.71
N ALA A 90 13.32 -9.08 8.61
CA ALA A 90 13.41 -10.53 8.75
C ALA A 90 12.91 -11.07 10.10
N LYS A 91 13.12 -10.29 11.19
CA LYS A 91 12.72 -10.67 12.55
C LYS A 91 11.31 -10.19 12.95
N GLN A 92 10.60 -9.49 12.05
CA GLN A 92 9.30 -8.88 12.34
C GLN A 92 8.12 -9.81 12.01
N VAL A 93 8.37 -11.11 11.81
CA VAL A 93 7.30 -12.10 11.60
C VAL A 93 6.74 -12.48 12.96
N ALA A 94 5.57 -11.93 13.28
CA ALA A 94 4.84 -12.31 14.48
C ALA A 94 4.06 -13.62 14.24
N PRO A 95 3.86 -14.45 15.27
CA PRO A 95 2.90 -15.54 15.18
C PRO A 95 1.50 -15.00 14.90
N LEU A 96 0.62 -15.87 14.39
CA LEU A 96 -0.79 -15.52 14.21
C LEU A 96 -1.35 -14.98 15.55
N PRO A 97 -2.04 -13.85 15.53
CA PRO A 97 -2.55 -13.23 16.75
C PRO A 97 -3.66 -14.10 17.35
N ASP A 98 -3.59 -14.32 18.66
CA ASP A 98 -4.65 -15.01 19.41
C ASP A 98 -5.93 -14.14 19.49
N ASP A 99 -5.77 -12.81 19.48
CA ASP A 99 -6.86 -11.84 19.56
C ASP A 99 -7.22 -11.26 18.18
N LEU A 100 -7.78 -12.12 17.32
CA LEU A 100 -8.32 -11.73 16.01
C LEU A 100 -9.82 -11.48 16.11
N SER A 101 -10.26 -10.29 15.72
CA SER A 101 -11.68 -9.97 15.59
C SER A 101 -12.08 -9.78 14.13
N ILE A 102 -13.26 -10.32 13.78
CA ILE A 102 -13.89 -10.12 12.46
C ILE A 102 -15.32 -9.64 12.70
N ARG A 103 -15.66 -8.48 12.15
CA ARG A 103 -16.99 -7.87 12.28
C ARG A 103 -17.59 -7.56 10.92
N PRO A 104 -18.90 -7.74 10.71
CA PRO A 104 -19.54 -7.29 9.47
C PRO A 104 -19.53 -5.76 9.38
N GLY A 105 -19.35 -5.25 8.17
CA GLY A 105 -19.41 -3.84 7.84
C GLY A 105 -20.09 -3.61 6.50
N ARG A 106 -20.53 -2.37 6.25
CA ARG A 106 -21.13 -1.97 4.98
C ARG A 106 -20.62 -0.61 4.54
N SER A 107 -20.20 -0.50 3.28
CA SER A 107 -19.76 0.77 2.69
C SER A 107 -20.23 0.86 1.25
N THR A 108 -20.93 1.96 0.91
CA THR A 108 -21.46 2.23 -0.45
C THR A 108 -22.12 1.01 -1.13
N GLY A 109 -23.01 0.34 -0.38
CA GLY A 109 -23.74 -0.83 -0.88
C GLY A 109 -22.93 -2.13 -1.01
N THR A 110 -21.70 -2.16 -0.50
CA THR A 110 -20.85 -3.36 -0.44
C THR A 110 -20.76 -3.84 1.01
N ASP A 111 -21.17 -5.08 1.25
CA ASP A 111 -20.92 -5.79 2.51
C ASP A 111 -19.48 -6.29 2.56
N PHE A 112 -18.85 -6.18 3.72
CA PHE A 112 -17.47 -6.60 3.93
C PHE A 112 -17.26 -7.08 5.36
N GLU A 113 -16.17 -7.81 5.57
CA GLU A 113 -15.63 -8.17 6.87
C GLU A 113 -14.56 -7.15 7.27
N HIS A 114 -14.71 -6.49 8.43
CA HIS A 114 -13.65 -5.73 9.07
C HIS A 114 -12.87 -6.67 9.98
N LEU A 115 -11.65 -7.00 9.57
CA LEU A 115 -10.70 -7.77 10.34
C LEU A 115 -9.79 -6.82 11.14
N GLN A 116 -9.57 -7.12 12.42
CA GLN A 116 -8.68 -6.36 13.30
C GLN A 116 -7.91 -7.28 14.24
N PHE A 117 -6.62 -6.99 14.44
CA PHE A 117 -5.75 -7.69 15.40
C PHE A 117 -4.56 -6.80 15.82
N PRO A 118 -3.88 -7.09 16.95
CA PRO A 118 -2.70 -6.34 17.36
C PRO A 118 -1.51 -6.50 16.39
N SER A 119 -0.87 -5.40 16.01
CA SER A 119 0.37 -5.39 15.23
C SER A 119 1.52 -5.95 16.04
N GLY A 120 2.26 -6.89 15.46
CA GLY A 120 3.45 -7.48 16.06
C GLY A 120 4.72 -6.65 15.87
N TYR A 121 4.63 -5.51 15.17
CA TYR A 121 5.79 -4.69 14.84
C TYR A 121 6.46 -4.09 16.08
N GLN A 122 7.75 -4.31 16.21
CA GLN A 122 8.58 -3.73 17.25
C GLN A 122 9.67 -2.84 16.61
N PRO A 123 9.58 -1.51 16.76
CA PRO A 123 10.65 -0.62 16.32
C PRO A 123 11.99 -0.98 16.97
N HIS A 124 13.11 -0.64 16.32
CA HIS A 124 14.42 -0.82 16.94
C HIS A 124 14.46 -0.04 18.26
N PRO A 125 14.87 -0.63 19.39
CA PRO A 125 14.77 0.02 20.70
C PRO A 125 15.61 1.30 20.79
N ASP A 126 16.76 1.32 20.12
CA ASP A 126 17.68 2.46 20.12
C ASP A 126 17.37 3.50 19.03
N ASP A 127 16.40 3.24 18.15
CA ASP A 127 15.96 4.26 17.19
C ASP A 127 15.38 5.47 17.94
N PRO A 128 15.87 6.71 17.68
CA PRO A 128 15.43 7.91 18.40
C PRO A 128 13.91 8.14 18.35
N SER A 129 13.24 7.65 17.32
CA SER A 129 11.81 7.83 17.08
C SER A 129 10.94 6.65 17.55
N SER A 130 11.56 5.55 17.99
CA SER A 130 10.90 4.31 18.45
C SER A 130 9.81 4.54 19.50
N ARG A 131 10.13 5.34 20.53
CA ARG A 131 9.17 5.67 21.60
C ARG A 131 7.99 6.45 21.07
N ARG A 132 8.23 7.40 20.17
CA ARG A 132 7.16 8.23 19.57
C ARG A 132 6.26 7.38 18.70
N TRP A 133 6.83 6.50 17.87
CA TRP A 133 6.06 5.59 17.03
C TRP A 133 5.18 4.66 17.87
N SER A 134 5.77 4.02 18.88
CA SER A 134 5.06 3.09 19.77
C SER A 134 3.96 3.77 20.59
N ALA A 135 4.04 5.08 20.83
CA ALA A 135 3.02 5.84 21.55
C ALA A 135 1.73 6.07 20.73
N MET A 136 1.73 5.83 19.43
CA MET A 136 0.56 6.03 18.56
C MET A 136 -0.44 4.89 18.72
N VAL A 137 -1.34 5.02 19.71
CA VAL A 137 -2.27 3.95 20.13
C VAL A 137 -3.09 3.38 18.99
N ALA A 138 -3.70 4.23 18.14
CA ALA A 138 -4.51 3.78 17.01
C ALA A 138 -3.69 2.96 15.98
N ASN A 139 -2.38 3.16 15.92
CA ASN A 139 -1.50 2.47 14.98
C ASN A 139 -1.02 1.09 15.48
N ARG A 140 -1.37 0.72 16.71
CA ARG A 140 -1.01 -0.57 17.31
C ARG A 140 -1.88 -1.71 16.83
N ASP A 141 -3.06 -1.42 16.30
CA ASP A 141 -3.94 -2.43 15.73
C ASP A 141 -3.87 -2.40 14.20
N VAL A 142 -3.79 -3.58 13.62
CA VAL A 142 -3.96 -3.81 12.19
C VAL A 142 -5.44 -3.83 11.88
N HIS A 143 -5.82 -3.21 10.77
CA HIS A 143 -7.18 -3.27 10.23
C HIS A 143 -7.11 -3.81 8.81
N ALA A 144 -8.10 -4.58 8.37
CA ALA A 144 -8.25 -4.97 6.97
C ALA A 144 -9.71 -5.01 6.55
N TRP A 145 -9.97 -4.60 5.30
CA TRP A 145 -11.27 -4.74 4.66
C TRP A 145 -11.27 -5.98 3.79
N VAL A 146 -12.18 -6.92 4.09
CA VAL A 146 -12.19 -8.24 3.47
C VAL A 146 -13.52 -8.47 2.75
N LEU A 147 -13.44 -8.83 1.46
CA LEU A 147 -14.55 -9.34 0.67
C LEU A 147 -14.33 -10.84 0.45
N ARG A 148 -15.10 -11.66 1.16
CA ARG A 148 -14.94 -13.11 1.18
C ARG A 148 -16.19 -13.80 0.63
N HIS A 149 -15.98 -14.76 -0.28
CA HIS A 149 -17.01 -15.68 -0.74
C HIS A 149 -17.20 -16.80 0.28
N GLU A 150 -18.44 -17.29 0.44
CA GLU A 150 -18.75 -18.43 1.31
C GLU A 150 -18.04 -19.72 0.88
N ARG A 151 -17.85 -19.90 -0.43
CA ARG A 151 -17.14 -21.06 -0.99
C ARG A 151 -15.66 -20.74 -1.18
N PRO A 152 -14.75 -21.75 -1.13
CA PRO A 152 -13.33 -21.54 -1.36
C PRO A 152 -13.05 -20.85 -2.71
N ARG A 153 -12.28 -19.75 -2.67
CA ARG A 153 -11.84 -18.96 -3.82
C ARG A 153 -10.38 -18.53 -3.64
N PRO A 154 -9.64 -18.31 -4.73
CA PRO A 154 -8.31 -17.71 -4.66
C PRO A 154 -8.37 -16.30 -4.07
N TRP A 155 -7.29 -15.90 -3.40
CA TRP A 155 -7.17 -14.61 -2.71
C TRP A 155 -6.32 -13.62 -3.50
N VAL A 156 -6.67 -12.34 -3.42
CA VAL A 156 -5.81 -11.22 -3.78
C VAL A 156 -5.67 -10.29 -2.58
N LEU A 157 -4.44 -9.86 -2.31
CA LEU A 157 -4.11 -8.88 -1.29
C LEU A 157 -3.79 -7.55 -1.97
N GLY A 158 -4.50 -6.49 -1.61
CA GLY A 158 -4.24 -5.14 -2.09
C GLY A 158 -3.65 -4.28 -0.98
N VAL A 159 -2.37 -3.88 -1.13
CA VAL A 159 -1.68 -3.00 -0.19
C VAL A 159 -1.71 -1.57 -0.72
N HIS A 160 -2.35 -0.67 0.03
CA HIS A 160 -2.72 0.65 -0.46
C HIS A 160 -1.62 1.70 -0.29
N GLY A 161 -1.74 2.81 -1.03
CA GLY A 161 -0.85 3.98 -0.94
C GLY A 161 -1.41 5.09 -0.04
N ALA A 162 -0.95 6.32 -0.27
CA ALA A 162 -1.35 7.51 0.49
C ALA A 162 -2.88 7.79 0.43
N GLU A 163 -3.43 8.38 1.51
CA GLU A 163 -4.84 8.80 1.68
C GLU A 163 -5.92 7.71 1.68
N MET A 164 -5.51 6.47 1.55
CA MET A 164 -6.39 5.32 1.59
C MET A 164 -6.61 4.85 3.04
N GLY A 165 -7.14 3.65 3.23
CA GLY A 165 -7.44 3.07 4.55
C GLY A 165 -8.89 3.26 4.97
N ARG A 166 -9.78 3.65 4.06
CA ARG A 166 -11.22 3.80 4.32
C ARG A 166 -11.96 2.89 3.33
N PRO A 167 -12.94 2.08 3.77
CA PRO A 167 -13.54 1.06 2.90
C PRO A 167 -14.01 1.58 1.54
N PHE A 168 -14.73 2.71 1.52
CA PHE A 168 -15.21 3.32 0.26
C PHE A 168 -14.07 3.67 -0.71
N VAL A 169 -13.03 4.32 -0.20
CA VAL A 169 -11.88 4.77 -1.02
C VAL A 169 -11.11 3.55 -1.52
N ASP A 170 -10.85 2.60 -0.64
CA ASP A 170 -10.06 1.41 -0.95
C ASP A 170 -10.78 0.52 -1.96
N PHE A 171 -12.08 0.29 -1.79
CA PHE A 171 -12.88 -0.49 -2.73
C PHE A 171 -12.97 0.15 -4.11
N MET A 172 -13.05 1.49 -4.17
CA MET A 172 -13.09 2.23 -5.42
C MET A 172 -11.75 2.14 -6.16
N LEU A 173 -10.65 2.52 -5.51
CA LEU A 173 -9.34 2.63 -6.15
C LEU A 173 -8.76 1.25 -6.52
N PHE A 174 -8.94 0.22 -5.69
CA PHE A 174 -8.56 -1.15 -6.06
C PHE A 174 -9.54 -1.83 -7.01
N ARG A 175 -10.72 -1.24 -7.25
CA ARG A 175 -11.84 -1.90 -7.94
C ARG A 175 -12.18 -3.24 -7.26
N ALA A 176 -12.19 -3.26 -5.93
CA ALA A 176 -12.33 -4.47 -5.12
C ALA A 176 -13.59 -5.27 -5.46
N ARG A 177 -14.71 -4.58 -5.70
CA ARG A 177 -15.97 -5.21 -6.12
C ARG A 177 -15.85 -5.93 -7.46
N TRP A 178 -15.13 -5.35 -8.41
CA TRP A 178 -14.90 -6.00 -9.71
C TRP A 178 -14.04 -7.26 -9.55
N MET A 179 -12.96 -7.20 -8.76
CA MET A 179 -12.15 -8.39 -8.46
C MET A 179 -12.99 -9.47 -7.76
N HIS A 180 -13.84 -9.07 -6.81
CA HIS A 180 -14.65 -9.98 -6.04
C HIS A 180 -15.78 -10.62 -6.86
N GLU A 181 -16.59 -9.83 -7.56
CA GLU A 181 -17.80 -10.28 -8.24
C GLU A 181 -17.54 -10.77 -9.67
N LYS A 182 -16.58 -10.17 -10.39
CA LYS A 182 -16.33 -10.50 -11.81
C LYS A 182 -15.19 -11.47 -12.00
N LEU A 183 -14.13 -11.37 -11.19
CA LEU A 183 -13.03 -12.34 -11.22
C LEU A 183 -13.22 -13.49 -10.22
N GLY A 184 -14.19 -13.38 -9.30
CA GLY A 184 -14.48 -14.43 -8.32
C GLY A 184 -13.39 -14.61 -7.27
N LEU A 185 -12.61 -13.55 -6.98
CA LEU A 185 -11.53 -13.57 -5.99
C LEU A 185 -12.06 -13.22 -4.59
N ASN A 186 -11.47 -13.79 -3.55
CA ASN A 186 -11.50 -13.17 -2.23
C ASN A 186 -10.54 -11.98 -2.23
N VAL A 187 -10.92 -10.87 -1.63
CA VAL A 187 -10.11 -9.64 -1.59
C VAL A 187 -9.82 -9.29 -0.14
N ALA A 188 -8.57 -9.06 0.21
CA ALA A 188 -8.18 -8.48 1.50
C ALA A 188 -7.39 -7.19 1.25
N LEU A 189 -7.77 -6.12 1.94
CA LEU A 189 -7.13 -4.81 1.85
C LEU A 189 -6.65 -4.39 3.26
N PRO A 190 -5.43 -4.76 3.66
CA PRO A 190 -4.84 -4.30 4.90
C PRO A 190 -4.66 -2.78 4.89
N VAL A 191 -4.96 -2.14 6.01
CA VAL A 191 -4.81 -0.71 6.21
C VAL A 191 -3.38 -0.41 6.66
N MET A 192 -2.68 0.39 5.86
CA MET A 192 -1.31 0.81 6.14
C MET A 192 -1.22 1.64 7.42
N PRO A 193 -0.05 1.66 8.09
CA PRO A 193 0.16 2.51 9.26
C PRO A 193 -0.20 3.98 9.00
N LEU A 194 -0.75 4.62 10.04
CA LEU A 194 -1.19 6.03 10.03
C LEU A 194 -2.30 6.39 9.04
N HIS A 195 -3.00 5.40 8.47
CA HIS A 195 -4.13 5.61 7.58
C HIS A 195 -5.45 5.18 8.21
N GLY A 196 -6.55 5.78 7.76
CA GLY A 196 -7.89 5.35 8.16
C GLY A 196 -8.06 5.24 9.68
N PRO A 197 -8.53 4.10 10.21
CA PRO A 197 -8.62 3.87 11.66
C PRO A 197 -7.29 3.97 12.42
N ARG A 198 -6.16 3.78 11.74
CA ARG A 198 -4.80 3.86 12.31
C ARG A 198 -4.25 5.29 12.36
N ALA A 199 -5.00 6.27 11.87
CA ALA A 199 -4.57 7.67 11.83
C ALA A 199 -4.43 8.27 13.24
N GLY A 200 -3.37 9.06 13.44
CA GLY A 200 -3.10 9.77 14.70
C GLY A 200 -1.61 9.94 14.94
N GLY A 201 -1.20 11.07 15.52
CA GLY A 201 0.21 11.34 15.83
C GLY A 201 1.14 11.62 14.64
N GLY A 202 0.63 11.51 13.40
CA GLY A 202 1.38 11.79 12.17
C GLY A 202 0.59 11.38 10.92
N HIS A 203 1.28 11.37 9.77
CA HIS A 203 0.82 10.79 8.52
C HIS A 203 1.94 9.95 7.89
N PHE A 204 1.57 9.05 7.00
CA PHE A 204 2.49 8.24 6.20
C PHE A 204 1.97 8.26 4.75
N PRO A 205 2.79 8.55 3.74
CA PRO A 205 4.14 9.11 3.84
C PRO A 205 4.14 10.53 4.45
N SER A 206 5.27 10.94 5.04
CA SER A 206 5.47 12.29 5.58
C SER A 206 6.89 12.81 5.34
N GLU A 207 7.11 14.09 5.67
CA GLU A 207 8.45 14.68 5.75
C GLU A 207 9.30 14.09 6.88
N VAL A 208 8.67 13.49 7.91
CA VAL A 208 9.38 12.84 9.01
C VAL A 208 9.86 11.49 8.51
N VAL A 209 11.15 11.42 8.13
CA VAL A 209 11.77 10.24 7.51
C VAL A 209 11.54 8.97 8.34
N ALA A 210 11.67 9.07 9.65
CA ALA A 210 11.40 7.99 10.59
C ALA A 210 9.99 7.39 10.46
N HIS A 211 8.96 8.22 10.24
CA HIS A 211 7.60 7.70 10.04
C HIS A 211 7.49 6.86 8.76
N ASN A 212 8.29 7.18 7.74
CA ASN A 212 8.28 6.41 6.49
C ASN A 212 8.96 5.06 6.67
N VAL A 213 10.07 5.01 7.41
CA VAL A 213 10.78 3.76 7.72
C VAL A 213 9.90 2.86 8.57
N HIS A 214 9.39 3.36 9.70
CA HIS A 214 8.51 2.58 10.55
C HIS A 214 7.21 2.17 9.85
N GLY A 215 6.62 3.06 9.05
CA GLY A 215 5.40 2.76 8.30
C GLY A 215 5.58 1.60 7.32
N ILE A 216 6.71 1.55 6.62
CA ILE A 216 7.03 0.44 5.70
C ILE A 216 7.35 -0.83 6.49
N LEU A 217 8.21 -0.77 7.51
CA LEU A 217 8.60 -1.96 8.28
C LEU A 217 7.41 -2.58 9.01
N GLN A 218 6.55 -1.75 9.61
CA GLN A 218 5.32 -2.21 10.25
C GLN A 218 4.34 -2.80 9.24
N ALA A 219 4.17 -2.18 8.07
CA ALA A 219 3.32 -2.76 7.02
C ALA A 219 3.82 -4.13 6.55
N VAL A 220 5.13 -4.31 6.40
CA VAL A 220 5.72 -5.61 6.04
C VAL A 220 5.48 -6.64 7.14
N ALA A 221 5.60 -6.24 8.42
CA ALA A 221 5.31 -7.10 9.56
C ALA A 221 3.84 -7.51 9.63
N ASP A 222 2.92 -6.55 9.41
CA ASP A 222 1.47 -6.74 9.51
C ASP A 222 0.90 -7.61 8.38
N VAL A 223 1.55 -7.60 7.21
CA VAL A 223 1.10 -8.32 5.99
C VAL A 223 1.61 -9.75 5.91
N ARG A 224 2.75 -10.05 6.55
CA ARG A 224 3.40 -11.37 6.52
C ARG A 224 2.77 -12.34 7.50
#